data_AF-A0A1F9DEU2-F1
#
_entry.id   AF-A0A1F9DEU2-F1
#
_cell.length_a   1.000
_cell.length_b   1.000
_cell.length_c   1.000
_cell.angle_alpha   90.00
_cell.angle_beta   90.00
_cell.angle_gamma   90.00
#
_symmetry.space_group_name_H-M   'P 1'
#
loop_
_entity.id
_entity.type
_entity.pdbx_description
1 polymer ?
#
loop_
_entity_poly.entity_id
_entity_poly.type
_entity_poly.pdbx_seq_one_letter_code
_entity_poly.pdbx_strand_id
1 'polypeptide(L)'
;MTLKEATTLFGYHQRSNLKARTVRSYQPLLQRFEAEFGERSFDSIGSDEIFQFLETVTGDHSRSARRLRYAQLKAFFNFLIDKCNVNMKTPVTLLSCLKPSRPPSKWSGGFWTGRA
;
A
#
# COMPACT_ATOMS: atom_id res chain seq x y z
N MET A 1 9.27 15.35 -9.45
CA MET A 1 10.00 14.10 -9.16
C MET A 1 9.32 12.99 -9.93
N THR A 2 10.08 12.22 -10.71
CA THR A 2 9.56 11.04 -11.40
C THR A 2 9.43 9.88 -10.42
N LEU A 3 8.57 8.91 -10.72
CA LEU A 3 8.43 7.74 -9.84
C LEU A 3 9.65 6.83 -9.83
N LYS A 4 10.47 6.86 -10.87
CA LYS A 4 11.76 6.18 -10.92
C LYS A 4 12.73 6.76 -9.89
N GLU A 5 12.83 8.08 -9.82
CA GLU A 5 13.60 8.78 -8.79
C GLU A 5 13.06 8.45 -7.39
N ALA A 6 11.73 8.49 -7.23
CA ALA A 6 11.06 8.16 -5.98
C ALA A 6 11.35 6.72 -5.51
N THR A 7 11.30 5.74 -6.42
CA THR A 7 11.60 4.33 -6.15
C THR A 7 13.06 4.15 -5.74
N THR A 8 13.97 4.88 -6.39
CA THR A 8 15.40 4.89 -6.06
C THR A 8 15.66 5.43 -4.65
N LEU A 9 15.07 6.58 -4.31
CA LEU A 9 15.17 7.19 -2.98
C LEU A 9 14.62 6.27 -1.89
N PHE A 10 13.46 5.65 -2.15
CA PHE A 10 12.89 4.69 -1.22
C PHE A 10 13.79 3.47 -1.05
N GLY A 11 14.40 2.96 -2.13
CA GLY A 11 15.36 1.85 -2.07
C GLY A 11 16.57 2.15 -1.18
N TYR A 12 17.12 3.37 -1.26
CA TYR A 12 18.20 3.80 -0.35
C TYR A 12 17.74 3.85 1.10
N HIS A 13 16.57 4.46 1.35
CA HIS A 13 15.99 4.51 2.69
C HIS A 13 15.76 3.11 3.27
N GLN A 14 15.22 2.18 2.47
CA GLN A 14 14.99 0.80 2.89
C GLN A 14 16.29 0.07 3.23
N ARG A 15 17.36 0.26 2.44
CA ARG A 15 18.65 -0.40 2.67
C ARG A 15 19.32 0.05 3.97
N SER A 16 19.14 1.31 4.34
CA SER A 16 19.70 1.85 5.59
C SER A 16 18.88 1.51 6.83
N ASN A 17 17.57 1.26 6.70
CA ASN A 17 16.67 1.14 7.85
C ASN A 17 16.02 -0.25 8.03
N LEU A 18 15.98 -1.09 6.98
CA LEU A 18 15.26 -2.36 7.00
C LEU A 18 16.20 -3.55 6.82
N LYS A 19 15.79 -4.70 7.36
CA LYS A 19 16.47 -5.99 7.15
C LYS A 19 16.45 -6.36 5.65
N ALA A 20 17.55 -6.92 5.15
CA ALA A 20 17.69 -7.33 3.75
C ALA A 20 16.55 -8.23 3.24
N ARG A 21 16.03 -9.14 4.08
CA ARG A 21 14.88 -9.98 3.74
C ARG A 21 13.63 -9.15 3.43
N THR A 22 13.39 -8.09 4.19
CA THR A 22 12.28 -7.17 3.97
C THR A 22 12.49 -6.44 2.65
N VAL A 23 13.67 -5.88 2.39
CA VAL A 23 13.99 -5.18 1.14
C VAL A 23 13.75 -6.08 -0.09
N ARG A 24 14.23 -7.33 -0.06
CA ARG A 24 14.02 -8.30 -1.14
C ARG A 24 12.54 -8.63 -1.40
N SER A 25 11.70 -8.58 -0.37
CA SER A 25 10.26 -8.81 -0.52
C SER A 25 9.55 -7.69 -1.31
N TYR A 26 10.05 -6.46 -1.23
CA TYR A 26 9.49 -5.31 -1.96
C TYR A 26 9.88 -5.30 -3.44
N GLN A 27 11.07 -5.83 -3.77
CA GLN A 27 11.66 -5.79 -5.11
C GLN A 27 10.69 -6.14 -6.26
N PRO A 28 9.97 -7.28 -6.26
CA PRO A 28 9.09 -7.63 -7.38
C PRO A 28 7.90 -6.67 -7.56
N LEU A 29 7.43 -6.04 -6.49
CA LEU A 29 6.36 -5.04 -6.55
C LEU A 29 6.89 -3.72 -7.14
N LEU A 30 8.02 -3.24 -6.61
CA LEU A 30 8.62 -1.97 -7.03
C LEU A 30 9.13 -2.02 -8.47
N GLN A 31 9.71 -3.14 -8.90
CA GLN A 31 10.15 -3.31 -10.29
C GLN A 31 8.99 -3.23 -11.29
N ARG A 32 7.85 -3.86 -10.98
CA ARG A 32 6.64 -3.76 -11.82
C ARG A 32 6.07 -2.35 -11.82
N PHE A 33 6.03 -1.73 -10.63
CA PHE A 33 5.54 -0.36 -10.49
C PHE A 33 6.40 0.64 -11.28
N GLU A 34 7.72 0.53 -11.20
CA GLU A 34 8.66 1.35 -11.96
C GLU A 34 8.53 1.10 -13.47
N ALA A 35 8.33 -0.14 -13.92
CA ALA A 35 8.16 -0.44 -15.34
C ALA A 35 6.88 0.19 -15.94
N GLU A 36 5.82 0.34 -15.15
CA GLU A 36 4.52 0.84 -15.61
C GLU A 36 4.35 2.37 -15.39
N PHE A 37 4.97 2.90 -14.35
CA PHE A 37 4.77 4.28 -13.90
C PHE A 37 6.05 5.10 -13.75
N GLY A 38 7.24 4.50 -13.89
CA GLY A 38 8.52 5.11 -13.50
C GLY A 38 8.83 6.45 -14.16
N GLU A 39 8.51 6.58 -15.45
CA GLU A 39 8.75 7.83 -16.21
C GLU A 39 7.67 8.90 -15.95
N ARG A 40 6.58 8.55 -15.26
CA ARG A 40 5.51 9.48 -14.92
C ARG A 40 5.86 10.26 -13.64
N SER A 41 5.31 11.46 -13.55
CA SER A 41 5.33 12.24 -12.31
C SER A 41 4.37 11.61 -11.29
N PHE A 42 4.76 11.68 -10.02
CA PHE A 42 3.92 11.25 -8.90
C PHE A 42 2.54 11.91 -8.90
N ASP A 43 2.46 13.21 -9.21
CA ASP A 43 1.21 13.98 -9.20
C ASP A 43 0.26 13.62 -10.34
N SER A 44 0.75 12.89 -11.34
CA SER A 44 -0.02 12.48 -12.52
C SER A 44 -0.82 11.20 -12.28
N ILE A 45 -0.53 10.46 -11.20
CA ILE A 45 -1.10 9.13 -10.99
C ILE A 45 -2.30 9.20 -10.07
N GLY A 46 -3.42 8.72 -10.60
CA GLY A 46 -4.68 8.63 -9.89
C GLY A 46 -4.72 7.44 -8.92
N SER A 47 -5.63 7.53 -7.95
CA SER A 47 -5.93 6.42 -7.04
C SER A 47 -6.50 5.20 -7.75
N ASP A 48 -7.29 5.39 -8.80
CA ASP A 48 -7.88 4.31 -9.58
C ASP A 48 -6.82 3.50 -10.34
N GLU A 49 -5.80 4.18 -10.89
CA GLU A 49 -4.68 3.52 -11.54
C GLU A 49 -3.86 2.69 -10.54
N ILE A 50 -3.62 3.22 -9.34
CA ILE A 50 -2.95 2.49 -8.26
C ILE A 50 -3.77 1.25 -7.84
N PHE A 51 -5.10 1.40 -7.79
CA PHE A 51 -5.99 0.28 -7.46
C PHE A 51 -5.94 -0.80 -8.53
N GLN A 52 -6.07 -0.43 -9.81
CA GLN A 52 -6.01 -1.35 -10.94
C GLN A 52 -4.64 -2.06 -11.03
N PHE A 53 -3.54 -1.34 -10.76
CA PHE A 53 -2.21 -1.93 -10.65
C PHE A 53 -2.17 -3.00 -9.55
N LEU A 54 -2.69 -2.69 -8.36
CA LEU A 54 -2.73 -3.63 -7.24
C LEU A 54 -3.59 -4.85 -7.55
N GLU A 55 -4.73 -4.69 -8.20
CA GLU A 55 -5.55 -5.81 -8.66
C GLU A 55 -4.79 -6.68 -9.66
N THR A 56 -4.13 -6.07 -10.66
CA THR A 56 -3.33 -6.78 -11.66
C THR A 56 -2.17 -7.55 -11.01
N VAL A 57 -1.49 -6.96 -10.02
CA VAL A 57 -0.38 -7.63 -9.33
C VAL A 57 -0.86 -8.69 -8.34
N THR A 58 -2.10 -8.61 -7.83
CA THR A 58 -2.61 -9.49 -6.76
C THR A 58 -3.80 -10.36 -7.13
N GLY A 59 -4.21 -10.38 -8.41
CA GLY A 59 -5.38 -11.10 -8.92
C GLY A 59 -5.37 -12.57 -8.51
N ASP A 60 -4.26 -13.25 -8.77
CA ASP A 60 -4.10 -14.69 -8.48
C ASP A 60 -3.45 -14.99 -7.12
N HIS A 61 -3.24 -13.97 -6.29
CA HIS A 61 -2.51 -14.12 -5.04
C HIS A 61 -3.45 -14.43 -3.86
N SER A 62 -2.92 -15.19 -2.89
CA SER A 62 -3.61 -15.43 -1.62
C SER A 62 -3.91 -14.13 -0.88
N ARG A 63 -4.93 -14.14 -0.01
CA ARG A 63 -5.33 -12.98 0.81
C ARG A 63 -4.16 -12.38 1.60
N SER A 64 -3.28 -13.21 2.13
CA SER A 64 -2.11 -12.77 2.90
C SER A 64 -1.08 -12.08 2.01
N ALA A 65 -0.80 -12.64 0.83
CA ALA A 65 0.11 -12.03 -0.14
C ALA A 65 -0.44 -10.69 -0.66
N ARG A 66 -1.76 -10.61 -0.91
CA ARG A 66 -2.44 -9.36 -1.25
C ARG A 66 -2.22 -8.31 -0.16
N ARG A 67 -2.57 -8.59 1.10
CA ARG A 67 -2.36 -7.64 2.21
C ARG A 67 -0.91 -7.18 2.34
N LEU A 68 0.05 -8.07 2.10
CA LEU A 68 1.47 -7.70 2.08
C LEU A 68 1.78 -6.69 0.98
N ARG A 69 1.34 -6.92 -0.28
CA ARG A 69 1.57 -5.98 -1.39
C ARG A 69 0.97 -4.61 -1.12
N TYR A 70 -0.24 -4.57 -0.55
CA TYR A 70 -0.89 -3.31 -0.19
C TYR A 70 -0.11 -2.57 0.91
N ALA A 71 0.38 -3.28 1.93
CA ALA A 71 1.20 -2.69 2.99
C ALA A 71 2.53 -2.14 2.44
N GLN A 72 3.15 -2.87 1.52
CA GLN A 72 4.39 -2.44 0.87
C GLN A 72 4.20 -1.16 0.06
N LEU A 73 3.16 -1.12 -0.79
CA LEU A 73 2.87 0.06 -1.60
C LEU A 73 2.47 1.25 -0.73
N LYS A 74 1.68 1.01 0.32
CA LYS A 74 1.34 2.04 1.31
C LYS A 74 2.58 2.63 1.98
N ALA A 75 3.54 1.80 2.38
CA ALA A 75 4.79 2.28 3.00
C ALA A 75 5.61 3.13 2.04
N PHE A 76 5.62 2.79 0.75
CA PHE A 76 6.25 3.60 -0.30
C PHE A 76 5.61 4.98 -0.41
N PHE A 77 4.29 5.06 -0.58
CA PHE A 77 3.58 6.34 -0.66
C PHE A 77 3.72 7.18 0.61
N ASN A 78 3.67 6.56 1.79
CA ASN A 78 3.90 7.26 3.05
C ASN A 78 5.30 7.88 3.14
N PHE A 79 6.33 7.19 2.63
CA PHE A 79 7.68 7.73 2.56
C PHE A 79 7.76 8.96 1.65
N LEU A 80 7.10 8.94 0.49
CA LEU A 80 7.10 10.07 -0.43
C LEU A 80 6.40 11.29 0.15
N ILE A 81 5.28 11.08 0.86
CA ILE A 81 4.58 12.16 1.55
C ILE A 81 5.47 12.78 2.63
N ASP A 82 6.13 11.95 3.44
CA ASP A 82 6.99 12.40 4.56
C ASP A 82 8.28 13.08 4.10
N LYS A 83 8.98 12.52 3.10
CA LYS A 83 10.33 12.95 2.70
C LYS A 83 10.38 13.88 1.51
N CYS A 84 9.39 13.82 0.62
CA CYS A 84 9.38 14.65 -0.59
C CYS A 84 8.46 15.86 -0.46
N ASN A 85 7.81 16.05 0.70
CA ASN A 85 6.91 17.18 1.02
C ASN A 85 5.93 17.49 -0.13
N VAL A 86 5.43 16.42 -0.77
CA VAL A 86 4.51 16.53 -1.90
C VAL A 86 3.19 17.06 -1.36
N ASN A 87 3.01 18.37 -1.49
CA ASN A 87 1.87 19.10 -0.97
C ASN A 87 0.63 18.79 -1.82
N MET A 88 0.04 17.62 -1.65
CA MET A 88 -1.26 17.32 -2.22
C MET A 88 -2.09 16.46 -1.28
N LYS A 89 -3.37 16.83 -1.18
CA LYS A 89 -4.44 16.17 -0.43
C LYS A 89 -4.50 14.69 -0.83
N THR A 90 -3.78 13.88 -0.07
CA THR A 90 -4.05 12.48 0.26
C THR A 90 -4.91 11.67 -0.72
N PRO A 91 -4.31 10.74 -1.51
CA PRO A 91 -5.00 9.51 -1.95
C PRO A 91 -5.23 8.53 -0.77
N VAL A 92 -4.80 8.90 0.44
CA VAL A 92 -4.89 8.14 1.70
C VAL A 92 -6.34 7.92 2.16
N THR A 93 -7.30 8.74 1.69
CA THR A 93 -8.74 8.50 1.89
C THR A 93 -9.24 7.31 1.07
N LEU A 94 -8.72 7.08 -0.13
CA LEU A 94 -9.17 5.97 -0.98
C LEU A 94 -8.78 4.58 -0.46
N LEU A 95 -7.57 4.43 0.10
CA LEU A 95 -7.15 3.17 0.74
C LEU A 95 -7.88 2.89 2.07
N SER A 96 -8.42 3.92 2.71
CA SER A 96 -9.29 3.79 3.89
C SER A 96 -10.71 3.36 3.49
N CYS A 97 -11.13 3.67 2.27
CA CYS A 97 -12.41 3.28 1.65
C CYS A 97 -12.44 1.84 1.13
N LEU A 98 -11.28 1.20 0.92
CA LEU A 98 -11.16 -0.22 0.51
C LEU A 98 -11.47 -1.23 1.64
N LYS A 99 -12.00 -0.77 2.76
CA LYS A 99 -12.69 -1.68 3.70
C LYS A 99 -13.97 -2.15 3.02
N PRO A 100 -14.14 -3.46 2.73
CA PRO A 100 -15.47 -3.95 2.38
C PRO A 100 -16.39 -3.66 3.57
N SER A 101 -17.40 -2.83 3.35
CA SER A 101 -18.56 -2.68 4.23
C SER A 101 -19.36 -3.98 4.19
N ARG A 102 -18.86 -5.01 4.88
CA ARG A 102 -19.71 -6.12 5.32
C ARG A 102 -19.61 -6.20 6.82
N PRO A 103 -20.65 -5.78 7.57
CA PRO A 103 -20.71 -6.10 8.99
C PRO A 103 -20.73 -7.63 9.14
N PRO A 104 -20.09 -8.20 10.17
CA PRO A 104 -20.31 -9.61 10.50
C PRO A 104 -21.79 -9.78 10.84
N SER A 105 -22.53 -10.45 9.97
CA SER A 105 -23.86 -10.93 10.29
C SER A 105 -23.73 -11.97 11.40
N LYS A 106 -24.38 -11.65 12.53
CA LYS A 106 -24.63 -12.45 13.73
C LYS A 106 -23.52 -12.49 14.78
N TRP A 107 -23.47 -11.40 15.55
CA TRP A 107 -23.36 -11.49 17.00
C TRP A 107 -24.74 -11.86 17.57
N SER A 108 -24.91 -13.11 18.02
CA SER A 108 -25.81 -13.43 19.14
C SER A 108 -24.87 -13.47 20.36
N GLY A 109 -24.92 -12.57 21.33
CA GLY A 109 -26.10 -12.19 22.10
C GLY A 109 -26.20 -13.11 23.31
N GLY A 110 -25.53 -12.75 24.40
CA GLY A 110 -25.50 -13.46 25.69
C GLY A 110 -24.49 -12.77 26.62
N PHE A 111 -24.70 -11.49 26.92
CA PHE A 111 -25.47 -10.97 28.06
C PHE A 111 -24.86 -11.35 29.42
N TRP A 112 -24.36 -10.31 30.09
CA TRP A 112 -23.75 -10.31 31.41
C TRP A 112 -24.81 -10.36 32.54
N THR A 113 -24.33 -10.79 33.72
CA THR A 113 -24.86 -10.62 35.09
C THR A 113 -25.86 -11.65 35.63
N GLY A 114 -25.60 -12.15 36.84
CA GLY A 114 -26.54 -12.96 37.62
C GLY A 114 -25.91 -13.72 38.79
N ARG A 115 -25.84 -13.06 39.94
CA ARG A 115 -25.55 -13.59 41.29
C ARG A 115 -26.42 -14.80 41.66
N ALA A 116 -25.83 -15.81 42.30
CA ALA A 116 -26.40 -16.62 43.39
C ALA A 116 -25.24 -17.31 44.15
#